data_AF-A0A931QDY7-F1
#
_entry.id   AF-A0A931QDY7-F1
#
_cell.length_a   1.000
_cell.length_b   1.000
_cell.length_c   1.000
_cell.angle_alpha   90.00
_cell.angle_beta   90.00
_cell.angle_gamma   90.00
#
_symmetry.space_group_name_H-M   'P 1'
#
loop_
_entity.id
_entity.type
_entity.pdbx_description
1 polymer ?
#
loop_
_entity_poly.entity_id
_entity_poly.type
_entity_poly.pdbx_seq_one_letter_code
_entity_poly.pdbx_strand_id
1 'polypeptide(L)'
;MKAKELLAEIRPSWLQRVSYSLTRGTNLRGVFIQQLERFFDGLEQAVTTGNPAWLDSILYEWTGSPTLTDLQQQKNNVADLLNKIISITNDVAIENLSEQDALDLLTTITPIYTYALEKTARLEMEARVLYISNELIEMQQK
;
A
#
# COMPACT_ATOMS: atom_id res chain seq x y z
N MET A 1 -2.96 -19.10 10.78
CA MET A 1 -1.99 -19.95 10.03
C MET A 1 -2.40 -20.09 8.57
N LYS A 2 -3.59 -20.61 8.25
CA LYS A 2 -4.10 -20.75 6.87
C LYS A 2 -3.97 -19.47 6.01
N ALA A 3 -4.43 -18.30 6.50
CA ALA A 3 -4.36 -17.06 5.72
C ALA A 3 -2.92 -16.61 5.35
N LYS A 4 -1.92 -16.95 6.17
CA LYS A 4 -0.51 -16.67 5.85
C LYS A 4 -0.02 -17.56 4.71
N GLU A 5 -0.37 -18.84 4.74
CA GLU A 5 -0.02 -19.80 3.69
C GLU A 5 -0.65 -19.40 2.36
N LEU A 6 -1.93 -18.99 2.39
CA LEU A 6 -2.64 -18.47 1.22
C LEU A 6 -2.03 -17.18 0.68
N LEU A 7 -1.56 -16.27 1.55
CA LEU A 7 -0.78 -15.09 1.11
C LEU A 7 0.52 -15.51 0.42
N ALA A 8 1.27 -16.43 1.01
CA ALA A 8 2.52 -16.90 0.43
C ALA A 8 2.31 -17.56 -0.94
N GLU A 9 1.21 -18.30 -1.12
CA GLU A 9 0.82 -18.91 -2.39
C GLU A 9 0.57 -17.88 -3.49
N ILE A 10 -0.14 -16.78 -3.19
CA ILE A 10 -0.43 -15.74 -4.18
C ILE A 10 0.72 -14.76 -4.42
N ARG A 11 1.73 -14.75 -3.55
CA ARG A 11 2.84 -13.77 -3.56
C ARG A 11 3.51 -13.60 -4.93
N PRO A 12 3.87 -14.66 -5.68
CA PRO A 12 4.54 -14.51 -6.97
C PRO A 12 3.65 -13.79 -8.01
N SER A 13 2.40 -14.26 -8.16
CA SER A 13 1.40 -13.67 -9.07
C SER A 13 1.07 -12.23 -8.68
N TRP A 14 0.98 -11.96 -7.37
CA TRP A 14 0.74 -10.64 -6.82
C TRP A 14 1.88 -9.68 -7.13
N LEU A 15 3.13 -10.02 -6.80
CA LEU A 15 4.30 -9.17 -7.03
C LEU A 15 4.46 -8.83 -8.50
N GLN A 16 4.26 -9.83 -9.37
CA GLN A 16 4.27 -9.64 -10.80
C GLN A 16 3.23 -8.60 -11.23
N ARG A 17 1.95 -8.79 -10.89
CA ARG A 17 0.85 -7.92 -11.35
C ARG A 17 0.94 -6.51 -10.81
N VAL A 18 1.20 -6.35 -9.52
CA VAL A 18 1.33 -5.03 -8.89
C VAL A 18 2.49 -4.26 -9.52
N SER A 19 3.63 -4.91 -9.74
CA SER A 19 4.79 -4.30 -10.41
C SER A 19 4.49 -3.88 -11.85
N TYR A 20 3.85 -4.74 -12.66
CA TYR A 20 3.48 -4.37 -14.03
C TYR A 20 2.45 -3.24 -14.09
N SER A 21 1.50 -3.24 -13.16
CA SER A 21 0.43 -2.25 -13.13
C SER A 21 0.93 -0.84 -12.77
N LEU A 22 2.05 -0.75 -12.05
CA LEU A 22 2.60 0.50 -11.52
C LEU A 22 3.85 1.00 -12.28
N THR A 23 4.41 0.20 -13.19
CA THR A 23 5.64 0.54 -13.95
C THR A 23 5.39 1.04 -15.37
N ARG A 24 4.15 1.39 -15.74
CA ARG A 24 3.87 2.09 -17.01
C ARG A 24 4.43 3.52 -16.94
N GLY A 25 5.74 3.71 -17.15
CA GLY A 25 6.31 5.03 -17.42
C GLY A 25 7.69 5.37 -16.88
N THR A 26 8.38 4.55 -16.07
CA THR A 26 9.59 5.05 -15.36
C THR A 26 10.74 4.07 -15.12
N ASN A 27 11.96 4.64 -15.11
CA ASN A 27 13.25 3.99 -14.81
C ASN A 27 13.45 3.57 -13.34
N LEU A 28 12.44 3.73 -12.47
CA LEU A 28 12.53 3.48 -11.02
C LEU A 28 12.04 2.08 -10.60
N ARG A 29 11.92 1.15 -11.55
CA ARG A 29 11.36 -0.20 -11.37
C ARG A 29 12.01 -0.98 -10.22
N GLY A 30 13.33 -0.94 -10.07
CA GLY A 30 14.05 -1.74 -9.06
C GLY A 30 13.76 -1.33 -7.61
N VAL A 31 13.80 -0.02 -7.32
CA VAL A 31 13.54 0.51 -5.98
C VAL A 31 12.08 0.28 -5.58
N PHE A 32 11.16 0.44 -6.54
CA PHE A 32 9.74 0.26 -6.26
C PHE A 32 9.37 -1.21 -5.99
N ILE A 33 9.99 -2.18 -6.68
CA ILE A 33 9.79 -3.61 -6.41
C ILE A 33 10.19 -3.95 -4.96
N GLN A 34 11.33 -3.45 -4.48
CA GLN A 34 11.76 -3.68 -3.09
C GLN A 34 10.77 -3.12 -2.07
N GLN A 35 10.14 -1.98 -2.38
CA GLN A 35 9.10 -1.38 -1.54
C GLN A 35 7.82 -2.22 -1.53
N LEU A 36 7.43 -2.80 -2.67
CA LEU A 36 6.30 -3.73 -2.75
C LEU A 36 6.56 -5.05 -2.00
N GLU A 37 7.78 -5.57 -2.07
CA GLU A 37 8.18 -6.75 -1.28
C GLU A 37 8.07 -6.47 0.22
N ARG A 38 8.58 -5.33 0.69
CA ARG A 38 8.46 -4.91 2.09
C ARG A 38 7.00 -4.72 2.52
N PHE A 39 6.16 -4.17 1.64
CA PHE A 39 4.73 -4.06 1.90
C PHE A 39 4.10 -5.45 2.09
N PHE A 40 4.42 -6.38 1.20
CA PHE A 40 3.90 -7.75 1.27
C PHE A 40 4.38 -8.49 2.52
N ASP A 41 5.65 -8.34 2.88
CA ASP A 41 6.20 -8.90 4.12
C ASP A 41 5.46 -8.33 5.35
N GLY A 42 5.19 -7.03 5.36
CA GLY A 42 4.40 -6.38 6.42
C GLY A 42 2.97 -6.90 6.49
N LEU A 43 2.34 -7.18 5.34
CA LEU A 43 1.01 -7.78 5.26
C LEU A 43 1.01 -9.21 5.82
N GLU A 44 2.02 -10.03 5.49
CA GLU A 44 2.17 -11.37 6.04
C GLU A 44 2.36 -11.34 7.58
N GLN A 45 3.13 -10.39 8.10
CA GLN A 45 3.28 -10.20 9.55
C GLN A 45 1.98 -9.72 10.20
N ALA A 46 1.24 -8.81 9.56
CA ALA A 46 -0.05 -8.35 10.03
C ALA A 46 -1.06 -9.49 10.12
N VAL A 47 -1.13 -10.37 9.11
CA VAL A 47 -1.97 -11.58 9.15
C VAL A 47 -1.52 -12.57 10.23
N THR A 48 -0.20 -12.73 10.40
CA THR A 48 0.36 -13.68 11.39
C THR A 48 0.08 -13.25 12.82
N THR A 49 0.18 -11.94 13.10
CA THR A 49 0.09 -11.39 14.46
C THR A 49 -1.27 -10.79 14.79
N GLY A 50 -2.12 -10.55 13.79
CA GLY A 50 -3.37 -9.80 13.92
C GLY A 50 -3.17 -8.30 14.11
N ASN A 51 -1.95 -7.77 13.92
CA ASN A 51 -1.63 -6.36 14.14
C ASN A 51 -1.38 -5.63 12.81
N PRO A 52 -2.26 -4.74 12.33
CA PRO A 52 -2.05 -4.04 11.06
C PRO A 52 -0.94 -2.97 11.11
N ALA A 53 -0.43 -2.62 12.30
CA ALA A 53 0.66 -1.65 12.46
C ALA A 53 2.00 -2.10 11.83
N TRP A 54 2.13 -3.37 11.41
CA TRP A 54 3.27 -3.82 10.60
C TRP A 54 3.40 -3.08 9.27
N LEU A 55 2.32 -2.46 8.79
CA LEU A 55 2.34 -1.62 7.59
C LEU A 55 2.73 -0.16 7.87
N ASP A 56 2.83 0.28 9.11
CA ASP A 56 3.01 1.69 9.44
C ASP A 56 4.26 2.31 8.82
N SER A 57 5.40 1.60 8.88
CA SER A 57 6.67 2.11 8.37
C SER A 57 6.61 2.35 6.86
N ILE A 58 6.04 1.39 6.11
CA ILE A 58 5.99 1.49 4.65
C ILE A 58 4.99 2.55 4.20
N LEU A 59 3.86 2.70 4.91
CA LEU A 59 2.88 3.74 4.66
C LEU A 59 3.44 5.14 4.96
N TYR A 60 4.21 5.28 6.05
CA TYR A 60 4.89 6.53 6.38
C TYR A 60 5.93 6.91 5.31
N GLU A 61 6.72 5.95 4.84
CA GLU A 61 7.69 6.19 3.77
C GLU A 61 7.01 6.58 2.45
N TRP A 62 5.91 5.92 2.08
CA TRP A 62 5.20 6.23 0.84
C TRP A 62 4.52 7.60 0.87
N THR A 63 3.97 8.00 2.03
CA THR A 63 3.33 9.31 2.19
C THR A 63 4.33 10.46 2.29
N GLY A 64 5.55 10.18 2.78
CA GLY A 64 6.63 11.17 2.89
C GLY A 64 7.55 11.29 1.68
N SER A 65 7.46 10.40 0.67
CA SER A 65 8.41 10.35 -0.44
C SER A 65 7.94 11.14 -1.68
N PRO A 66 8.64 12.24 -2.05
CA PRO A 66 8.30 13.03 -3.24
C PRO A 66 8.39 12.23 -4.55
N THR A 67 9.30 11.26 -4.61
CA THR A 67 9.52 10.44 -5.82
C THR A 67 8.39 9.45 -6.10
N LEU A 68 7.66 9.01 -5.08
CA LEU A 68 6.47 8.18 -5.25
C LEU A 68 5.26 9.01 -5.68
N THR A 69 5.13 10.22 -5.16
CA THR A 69 4.08 11.18 -5.56
C THR A 69 4.30 11.75 -6.96
N ASP A 70 5.55 11.92 -7.41
CA ASP A 70 5.90 12.43 -8.74
C ASP A 70 5.74 11.38 -9.86
N LEU A 71 5.83 10.09 -9.50
CA LEU A 71 5.53 8.97 -10.40
C LEU A 71 4.05 8.92 -10.83
N GLN A 72 3.17 9.64 -10.12
CA GLN A 72 1.77 9.83 -10.44
C GLN A 72 1.53 11.31 -10.75
N GLN A 73 1.96 11.74 -11.94
CA GLN A 73 1.71 13.10 -12.42
C GLN A 73 0.23 13.47 -12.24
N GLN A 74 -0.01 14.52 -11.45
CA GLN A 74 -1.29 15.04 -10.94
C GLN A 74 -1.88 14.27 -9.74
N LYS A 75 -1.54 14.76 -8.54
CA LYS A 75 -2.27 14.60 -7.27
C LYS A 75 -2.93 13.23 -7.07
N ASN A 76 -2.20 12.19 -6.69
CA ASN A 76 -2.76 10.95 -6.11
C ASN A 76 -1.67 10.38 -5.19
N ASN A 77 -1.74 10.62 -3.88
CA ASN A 77 -2.55 9.94 -2.87
C ASN A 77 -2.17 8.46 -2.74
N VAL A 78 -1.41 8.11 -1.70
CA VAL A 78 -1.00 6.75 -1.38
C VAL A 78 -2.22 5.83 -1.20
N ALA A 79 -3.40 6.39 -0.88
CA ALA A 79 -4.65 5.64 -0.85
C ALA A 79 -5.04 5.10 -2.24
N ASP A 80 -4.75 5.79 -3.33
CA ASP A 80 -5.03 5.27 -4.68
C ASP A 80 -4.11 4.11 -5.04
N LEU A 81 -2.84 4.20 -4.64
CA LEU A 81 -1.90 3.08 -4.72
C LEU A 81 -2.42 1.88 -3.92
N LEU A 82 -2.88 2.10 -2.69
CA LEU A 82 -3.46 1.06 -1.84
C LEU A 82 -4.72 0.47 -2.44
N ASN A 83 -5.66 1.28 -2.95
CA ASN A 83 -6.87 0.80 -3.62
C ASN A 83 -6.53 -0.10 -4.81
N LYS A 84 -5.51 0.27 -5.57
CA LYS A 84 -5.03 -0.54 -6.70
C LYS A 84 -4.38 -1.85 -6.25
N ILE A 85 -3.59 -1.81 -5.17
CA ILE A 85 -3.04 -3.01 -4.53
C ILE A 85 -4.18 -3.94 -4.04
N ILE A 86 -5.20 -3.38 -3.39
CA ILE A 86 -6.36 -4.13 -2.88
C ILE A 86 -7.09 -4.81 -4.02
N SER A 87 -7.40 -4.08 -5.09
CA SER A 87 -8.04 -4.65 -6.28
C SER A 87 -7.24 -5.81 -6.87
N ILE A 88 -5.92 -5.63 -7.05
CA ILE A 88 -5.06 -6.68 -7.59
C ILE A 88 -4.98 -7.88 -6.63
N THR A 89 -5.00 -7.64 -5.32
CA THR A 89 -5.01 -8.71 -4.32
C THR A 89 -6.28 -9.55 -4.43
N ASN A 90 -7.43 -8.90 -4.59
CA ASN A 90 -8.71 -9.58 -4.79
C ASN A 90 -8.70 -10.43 -6.06
N ASP A 91 -8.27 -9.84 -7.18
CA ASP A 91 -8.21 -10.54 -8.48
C ASP A 91 -7.27 -11.76 -8.40
N VAL A 92 -6.07 -11.58 -7.83
CA VAL A 92 -5.10 -12.67 -7.70
C VAL A 92 -5.61 -13.76 -6.77
N ALA A 93 -6.22 -13.41 -5.64
CA ALA A 93 -6.80 -14.40 -4.72
C ALA A 93 -7.89 -15.23 -5.40
N ILE A 94 -8.83 -14.57 -6.09
CA ILE A 94 -9.93 -15.25 -6.80
C ILE A 94 -9.42 -16.16 -7.92
N GLU A 95 -8.36 -15.76 -8.63
CA GLU A 95 -7.84 -16.52 -9.76
C GLU A 95 -6.92 -17.68 -9.39
N ASN A 96 -6.24 -17.60 -8.24
CA ASN A 96 -5.19 -18.56 -7.87
C ASN A 96 -5.60 -19.49 -6.72
N LEU A 97 -6.66 -19.18 -5.98
CA LEU A 97 -7.12 -19.97 -4.83
C LEU A 97 -8.48 -20.62 -5.11
N SER A 98 -8.85 -21.61 -4.31
CA SER A 98 -10.24 -22.10 -4.29
C SER A 98 -11.18 -21.00 -3.79
N GLU A 99 -12.47 -21.08 -4.13
CA GLU A 99 -13.46 -20.08 -3.69
C GLU A 99 -13.48 -19.89 -2.16
N GLN A 100 -13.40 -21.00 -1.41
CA GLN A 100 -13.35 -20.96 0.05
C GLN A 100 -12.05 -20.33 0.56
N ASP A 101 -10.91 -20.68 -0.03
CA ASP A 101 -9.61 -20.15 0.39
C ASP A 101 -9.48 -18.66 0.05
N ALA A 102 -9.98 -18.24 -1.11
CA ALA A 102 -10.06 -16.83 -1.47
C ALA A 102 -10.93 -16.07 -0.46
N LEU A 103 -12.12 -16.58 -0.13
CA LEU A 103 -12.99 -15.96 0.87
C LEU A 103 -12.32 -15.86 2.24
N ASP A 104 -11.69 -16.94 2.72
CA ASP A 104 -10.97 -16.98 3.99
C ASP A 104 -9.84 -15.94 4.03
N LEU A 105 -9.07 -15.84 2.93
CA LEU A 105 -7.99 -14.88 2.81
C LEU A 105 -8.52 -13.45 2.79
N LEU A 106 -9.48 -13.15 1.91
CA LEU A 106 -9.99 -11.80 1.70
C LEU A 106 -10.67 -11.26 2.95
N THR A 107 -11.46 -12.08 3.66
CA THR A 107 -12.06 -11.69 4.94
C THR A 107 -11.01 -11.41 6.02
N THR A 108 -9.89 -12.14 6.02
CA THR A 108 -8.79 -11.93 6.96
C THR A 108 -8.01 -10.64 6.68
N ILE A 109 -7.72 -10.32 5.41
CA ILE A 109 -6.87 -9.17 5.06
C ILE A 109 -7.64 -7.86 4.93
N THR A 110 -8.96 -7.90 4.70
CA THR A 110 -9.82 -6.72 4.61
C THR A 110 -9.64 -5.73 5.77
N PRO A 111 -9.71 -6.12 7.06
CA PRO A 111 -9.50 -5.18 8.16
C PRO A 111 -8.09 -4.57 8.19
N ILE A 112 -7.08 -5.30 7.71
CA ILE A 112 -5.69 -4.79 7.61
C ILE A 112 -5.62 -3.71 6.52
N TYR A 113 -6.26 -3.93 5.38
CA TYR A 113 -6.34 -2.93 4.32
C TYR A 113 -7.17 -1.70 4.70
N THR A 114 -8.29 -1.88 5.41
CA THR A 114 -9.07 -0.77 5.96
C THR A 114 -8.21 0.10 6.87
N TYR A 115 -7.46 -0.52 7.79
CA TYR A 115 -6.51 0.20 8.64
C TYR A 115 -5.47 0.97 7.82
N ALA A 116 -4.89 0.34 6.79
CA ALA A 116 -3.85 0.95 5.96
C ALA A 116 -4.38 2.19 5.22
N LEU A 117 -5.61 2.14 4.71
CA LEU A 117 -6.27 3.29 4.07
C LEU A 117 -6.54 4.42 5.06
N GLU A 118 -7.08 4.13 6.24
CA GLU A 118 -7.31 5.13 7.29
C GLU A 118 -6.02 5.78 7.77
N LYS A 119 -4.97 4.98 7.98
CA LYS A 119 -3.65 5.45 8.39
C LYS A 119 -3.06 6.39 7.34
N THR A 120 -3.15 6.00 6.08
CA THR A 120 -2.70 6.81 4.95
C THR A 120 -3.44 8.14 4.87
N ALA A 121 -4.77 8.12 4.94
CA ALA A 121 -5.58 9.33 4.92
C ALA A 121 -5.21 10.30 6.05
N ARG A 122 -4.90 9.77 7.25
CA ARG A 122 -4.43 10.59 8.37
C ARG A 122 -3.06 11.22 8.08
N LEU A 123 -2.09 10.44 7.61
CA LEU A 123 -0.74 10.92 7.31
C LEU A 123 -0.75 12.02 6.25
N GLU A 124 -1.56 11.85 5.21
CA GLU A 124 -1.71 12.85 4.15
C GLU A 124 -2.39 14.14 4.65
N MET A 125 -3.38 14.00 5.53
CA MET A 125 -4.01 15.15 6.17
C MET A 125 -3.02 15.92 7.05
N GLU A 126 -2.22 15.22 7.86
CA GLU A 126 -1.17 15.81 8.69
C GLU A 126 -0.13 16.56 7.82
N ALA A 127 0.34 15.94 6.73
CA ALA A 127 1.27 16.56 5.80
C ALA A 127 0.69 17.83 5.15
N ARG A 128 -0.60 17.79 4.77
CA ARG A 128 -1.29 18.94 4.18
C ARG A 128 -1.45 20.09 5.18
N VAL A 129 -1.78 19.79 6.44
CA VAL A 129 -1.87 20.81 7.50
C VAL A 129 -0.52 21.48 7.70
N LEU A 130 0.57 20.70 7.83
CA LEU A 130 1.93 21.22 7.97
C LEU A 130 2.33 22.12 6.80
N TYR A 131 2.03 21.71 5.57
CA TYR A 131 2.31 22.50 4.37
C TYR A 131 1.60 23.87 4.41
N ILE A 132 0.29 23.88 4.69
CA ILE A 132 -0.50 25.13 4.77
C ILE A 132 0.00 26.02 5.90
N SER A 133 0.32 25.45 7.07
CA SER A 133 0.87 26.21 8.20
C SER A 133 2.19 26.90 7.85
N ASN A 134 3.09 26.22 7.13
CA ASN A 134 4.37 26.80 6.72
C ASN A 134 4.20 27.93 5.70
N GLU A 135 3.34 27.75 4.68
CA GLU A 135 3.02 28.79 3.69
C GLU A 135 2.47 30.06 4.35
N LEU A 136 1.60 29.92 5.36
CA LEU A 136 1.05 31.06 6.11
C LEU A 136 2.13 31.82 6.89
N ILE A 137 3.10 31.11 7.49
CA ILE A 137 4.22 31.72 8.21
C ILE A 137 5.12 32.49 7.23
N GLU A 138 5.44 31.91 6.07
CA GLU A 138 6.26 32.56 5.05
C GLU A 138 5.60 33.83 4.49
N MET A 139 4.28 33.82 4.30
CA MET A 139 3.52 35.00 3.88
C MET A 139 3.48 36.11 4.93
N GLN A 140 3.50 35.77 6.23
CA GLN A 140 3.51 36.75 7.33
C GLN A 140 4.89 37.38 7.56
N GLN A 141 5.96 36.73 7.09
CA GLN A 141 7.34 37.23 7.21
C GLN A 141 7.78 38.09 6.00
N LYS A 142 6.93 38.23 4.98
CA LYS A 142 7.09 39.16 3.85
C LYS A 142 6.33 40.45 4.08
#